data_AF-A0A430QJR5-F1
#
_entry.id   AF-A0A430QJR5-F1
#
_cell.length_a   1.000
_cell.length_b   1.000
_cell.length_c   1.000
_cell.angle_alpha   90.00
_cell.angle_beta   90.00
_cell.angle_gamma   90.00
#
_symmetry.space_group_name_H-M   'P 1'
#
loop_
_entity.id
_entity.type
_entity.pdbx_description
1 polymer ?
#
loop_
_entity_poly.entity_id
_entity_poly.type
_entity_poly.pdbx_seq_one_letter_code
_entity_poly.pdbx_strand_id
1 'polypeptide(L)'
;MSTKRSVYKKNSHNNKLVVYLIQRDIFDDLQLIDPIEGIVTIDKNKLKYSKIFARIRCTFRYGEQQLDDVLSGVTFYKEFFIQTKQIYPMDMNEDNDKYSDVQVYASETPQCTIGKRNAVNLVIRRLTLAIPKPDDNVYTKEIIRPFHFHLGQLHITAILPKDVYYHGESIPLKLLIDNESSNIVRRLNIQIRIKAVTGFGGRDVQMEIPIILCHARQQQEIIKAEEADDLIIEEFKRPAAKQHQTTKELEKMDSY
;
A
#
# COMPACT_ATOMS: atom_id res chain seq x y z
N MET A 1 -24.90 17.44 6.76
CA MET A 1 -23.74 16.69 7.30
C MET A 1 -22.53 17.60 7.11
N SER A 2 -21.85 18.03 8.17
CA SER A 2 -20.67 18.91 8.03
C SER A 2 -19.54 18.10 7.37
N THR A 3 -19.25 18.42 6.12
CA THR A 3 -18.28 17.72 5.25
C THR A 3 -16.89 18.25 5.53
N LYS A 4 -16.43 18.08 6.77
CA LYS A 4 -15.12 18.59 7.17
C LYS A 4 -14.02 17.78 6.49
N ARG A 5 -13.04 18.48 5.91
CA ARG A 5 -11.91 17.86 5.22
C ARG A 5 -10.71 17.81 6.15
N SER A 6 -10.17 16.62 6.37
CA SER A 6 -8.93 16.46 7.13
C SER A 6 -7.71 16.79 6.28
N VAL A 7 -6.84 17.65 6.78
CA VAL A 7 -5.52 17.98 6.21
C VAL A 7 -4.46 17.54 7.20
N TYR A 8 -3.40 16.90 6.72
CA TYR A 8 -2.35 16.39 7.58
C TYR A 8 -1.21 17.39 7.70
N LYS A 9 -0.77 17.66 8.92
CA LYS A 9 0.31 18.60 9.25
C LYS A 9 1.48 17.89 9.91
N LYS A 10 2.71 18.27 9.53
CA LYS A 10 3.92 17.90 10.25
C LYS A 10 4.89 19.08 10.34
N ASN A 11 5.38 19.31 11.56
CA ASN A 11 6.39 20.34 11.82
C ASN A 11 7.80 19.75 11.78
N SER A 12 8.79 20.60 11.49
CA SER A 12 10.19 20.31 11.76
C SER A 12 10.46 20.28 13.25
N HIS A 13 11.56 19.64 13.67
CA HIS A 13 11.96 19.55 15.08
C HIS A 13 12.07 20.91 15.79
N ASN A 14 12.31 21.99 15.05
CA ASN A 14 12.40 23.35 15.57
C ASN A 14 11.19 24.23 15.23
N ASN A 15 10.12 23.66 14.68
CA ASN A 15 8.88 24.34 14.27
C ASN A 15 9.07 25.51 13.29
N LYS A 16 10.18 25.57 12.55
CA LYS A 16 10.43 26.63 11.54
C LYS A 16 9.87 26.29 10.17
N LEU A 17 9.74 25.00 9.87
CA LEU A 17 9.13 24.48 8.66
C LEU A 17 7.92 23.65 9.04
N VAL A 18 6.83 23.87 8.33
CA VAL A 18 5.61 23.09 8.49
C VAL A 18 5.16 22.65 7.12
N VAL A 19 4.85 21.37 6.98
CA VAL A 19 4.32 20.79 5.74
C VAL A 19 2.89 20.34 5.99
N TYR A 20 2.02 20.72 5.07
CA TYR A 20 0.62 20.32 5.01
C TYR A 20 0.44 19.44 3.79
N LEU A 21 -0.16 18.27 3.96
CA LEU A 21 -0.52 17.36 2.89
C LEU A 21 -2.03 17.10 2.93
N ILE A 22 -2.63 17.07 1.74
CA ILE A 22 -4.05 16.75 1.61
C ILE A 22 -4.29 15.25 1.82
N GLN A 23 -3.42 14.41 1.28
CA GLN A 23 -3.57 12.96 1.29
C GLN A 23 -2.29 12.24 1.73
N ARG A 24 -2.46 11.10 2.41
CA ARG A 24 -1.37 10.19 2.81
C ARG A 24 -1.21 8.99 1.88
N ASP A 25 -2.29 8.68 1.17
CA ASP A 25 -2.35 7.56 0.26
C ASP A 25 -2.54 8.16 -1.13
N ILE A 26 -1.61 7.84 -2.03
CA ILE A 26 -1.64 8.20 -3.45
C ILE A 26 -2.11 6.97 -4.19
N PHE A 27 -3.09 7.14 -5.06
CA PHE A 27 -3.54 6.06 -5.92
C PHE A 27 -2.81 6.07 -7.27
N ASP A 28 -2.53 4.87 -7.76
CA ASP A 28 -1.86 4.62 -9.03
C ASP A 28 -2.73 3.72 -9.91
N ASP A 29 -3.15 4.28 -11.04
CA ASP A 29 -3.98 3.65 -12.06
C ASP A 29 -3.13 3.03 -13.19
N LEU A 30 -1.85 2.74 -12.98
CA LEU A 30 -0.90 2.18 -13.96
C LEU A 30 -0.65 3.04 -15.23
N GLN A 31 -1.53 4.00 -15.51
CA GLN A 31 -1.45 5.02 -16.56
C GLN A 31 -1.20 6.39 -15.95
N LEU A 32 -1.87 6.69 -14.84
CA LEU A 32 -1.81 7.97 -14.14
C LEU A 32 -1.62 7.75 -12.65
N ILE A 33 -0.81 8.61 -12.05
CA ILE A 33 -0.58 8.64 -10.60
C ILE A 33 -1.22 9.92 -10.05
N ASP A 34 -1.98 9.79 -8.97
CA ASP A 34 -2.56 10.93 -8.28
C ASP A 34 -1.43 11.88 -7.82
N PRO A 35 -1.54 13.20 -8.05
CA PRO A 35 -0.53 14.15 -7.62
C PRO A 35 -0.40 14.20 -6.10
N ILE A 36 0.82 14.48 -5.61
CA ILE A 36 0.94 14.99 -4.24
C ILE A 36 0.61 16.46 -4.24
N GLU A 37 -0.42 16.80 -3.46
CA GLU A 37 -0.80 18.17 -3.20
C GLU A 37 -0.54 18.53 -1.74
N GLY A 38 0.11 19.66 -1.54
CA GLY A 38 0.50 20.14 -0.23
C GLY A 38 1.06 21.56 -0.24
N ILE A 39 1.17 22.13 0.95
CA ILE A 39 1.67 23.50 1.17
C ILE A 39 2.78 23.44 2.21
N VAL A 40 3.81 24.28 2.04
CA VAL A 40 4.90 24.44 3.01
C VAL A 40 4.85 25.84 3.59
N THR A 41 4.81 25.94 4.92
CA THR A 41 4.92 27.21 5.66
C THR A 41 6.33 27.37 6.22
N ILE A 42 6.85 28.59 6.12
CA ILE A 42 8.25 28.93 6.41
C ILE A 42 8.28 30.12 7.36
N ASP A 43 9.02 29.99 8.46
CA ASP A 43 9.35 31.14 9.32
C ASP A 43 10.41 32.03 8.64
N LYS A 44 9.93 33.09 7.97
CA LYS A 44 10.77 34.06 7.26
C LYS A 44 11.77 34.75 8.17
N ASN A 45 11.55 34.87 9.48
CA ASN A 45 12.47 35.58 10.36
C ASN A 45 13.78 34.83 10.58
N LYS A 46 13.73 33.49 10.53
CA LYS A 46 14.87 32.63 10.85
C LYS A 46 15.49 31.94 9.64
N LEU A 47 14.82 31.97 8.49
CA LEU A 47 15.22 31.28 7.25
C LEU A 47 15.32 32.23 6.05
N LYS A 48 15.68 33.52 6.25
CA LYS A 48 15.68 34.55 5.20
C LYS A 48 16.49 34.21 3.94
N TYR A 49 17.60 33.50 4.10
CA TYR A 49 18.54 33.20 3.00
C TYR A 49 18.59 31.72 2.63
N SER A 50 17.76 30.89 3.26
CA SER A 50 17.78 29.45 3.02
C SER A 50 16.87 29.09 1.86
N LYS A 51 17.36 28.26 0.94
CA LYS A 51 16.53 27.63 -0.07
C LYS A 51 15.82 26.43 0.54
N ILE A 52 14.63 26.14 0.06
CA ILE A 52 13.84 25.00 0.53
C ILE A 52 13.59 24.09 -0.65
N PHE A 53 13.90 22.83 -0.42
CA PHE A 53 13.75 21.77 -1.38
C PHE A 53 12.71 20.77 -0.88
N ALA A 54 11.82 20.35 -1.76
CA ALA A 54 11.10 19.10 -1.61
C ALA A 54 11.88 18.03 -2.36
N ARG A 55 12.16 16.94 -1.67
CA ARG A 55 12.75 15.76 -2.23
C ARG A 55 11.81 14.61 -2.08
N ILE A 56 11.61 13.92 -3.19
CA ILE A 56 10.81 12.74 -3.27
C ILE A 56 11.70 11.51 -3.36
N ARG A 57 11.47 10.53 -2.49
CA ARG A 57 12.37 9.38 -2.35
C ARG A 57 11.62 8.08 -2.10
N CYS A 58 11.82 7.11 -3.00
CA CYS A 58 11.38 5.74 -2.80
C CYS A 58 12.56 4.87 -2.35
N THR A 59 12.41 4.25 -1.18
CA THR A 59 13.43 3.36 -0.60
C THR A 59 12.88 1.96 -0.43
N PHE A 60 13.58 0.96 -0.97
CA PHE A 60 13.34 -0.44 -0.65
C PHE A 60 14.16 -0.80 0.58
N ARG A 61 13.52 -1.14 1.70
CA ARG A 61 14.22 -1.49 2.95
C ARG A 61 14.29 -3.00 3.15
N TYR A 62 15.43 -3.48 3.62
CA TYR A 62 15.70 -4.87 3.99
C TYR A 62 15.72 -4.95 5.52
N GLY A 63 14.99 -5.88 6.14
CA GLY A 63 15.01 -6.05 7.59
C GLY A 63 14.26 -4.97 8.38
N GLU A 64 14.47 -4.95 9.70
CA GLU A 64 13.70 -4.13 10.64
C GLU A 64 14.32 -2.74 10.84
N GLN A 65 13.47 -1.70 10.89
CA GLN A 65 13.88 -0.30 10.96
C GLN A 65 14.78 0.04 12.16
N GLN A 66 14.68 -0.71 13.27
CA GLN A 66 15.53 -0.48 14.45
C GLN A 66 16.99 -0.90 14.25
N LEU A 67 17.25 -1.84 13.33
CA LEU A 67 18.62 -2.29 13.04
C LEU A 67 19.44 -1.25 12.28
N ASP A 68 18.80 -0.38 11.49
CA ASP A 68 19.44 0.71 10.76
C ASP A 68 20.15 1.72 11.69
N ASP A 69 19.58 1.97 12.88
CA ASP A 69 20.15 2.91 13.85
C ASP A 69 21.28 2.29 14.70
N VAL A 70 21.34 0.96 14.79
CA VAL A 70 22.31 0.21 15.63
C VAL A 70 23.56 -0.18 14.85
N LEU A 71 23.43 -0.57 13.58
CA LEU A 71 24.54 -1.04 12.75
C LEU A 71 25.18 0.16 12.05
N SER A 72 25.93 0.94 12.82
CA SER A 72 26.70 2.11 12.37
C SER A 72 27.57 1.77 11.14
N GLY A 73 27.07 2.06 9.95
CA GLY A 73 27.81 1.92 8.68
C GLY A 73 27.18 0.98 7.64
N VAL A 74 26.13 0.22 7.96
CA VAL A 74 25.40 -0.59 6.99
C VAL A 74 23.98 -0.06 6.87
N THR A 75 23.64 0.49 5.71
CA THR A 75 22.27 0.93 5.42
C THR A 75 21.52 -0.25 4.81
N PHE A 76 20.48 -0.75 5.50
CA PHE A 76 19.67 -1.84 4.98
C PHE A 76 18.54 -1.29 4.12
N TYR A 77 18.89 -0.43 3.17
CA TYR A 77 17.93 0.04 2.18
C TYR A 77 18.62 0.37 0.86
N LYS A 78 17.89 0.16 -0.23
CA LYS A 78 18.25 0.58 -1.57
C LYS A 78 17.31 1.69 -2.01
N GLU A 79 17.86 2.86 -2.30
CA GLU A 79 17.14 3.96 -2.93
C GLU A 79 17.08 3.66 -4.43
N PHE A 80 15.87 3.64 -5.01
CA PHE A 80 15.70 3.38 -6.44
C PHE A 80 15.04 4.53 -7.19
N PHE A 81 14.50 5.51 -6.46
CA PHE A 81 13.96 6.73 -7.04
C PHE A 81 14.23 7.92 -6.11
N ILE A 82 14.81 8.99 -6.65
CA ILE A 82 15.07 10.24 -5.95
C ILE A 82 14.82 11.39 -6.92
N GLN A 83 13.99 12.33 -6.52
CA GLN A 83 13.69 13.54 -7.27
C GLN A 83 13.73 14.74 -6.33
N THR A 84 14.41 15.83 -6.67
CA THR A 84 14.48 17.01 -5.80
C THR A 84 14.02 18.24 -6.58
N LYS A 85 13.05 18.98 -6.04
CA LYS A 85 12.52 20.22 -6.59
C LYS A 85 12.69 21.36 -5.58
N GLN A 86 13.11 22.53 -6.05
CA GLN A 86 13.18 23.74 -5.24
C GLN A 86 11.76 24.32 -5.09
N ILE A 87 11.31 24.53 -3.85
CA ILE A 87 10.01 25.15 -3.55
C ILE A 87 10.18 26.65 -3.30
N TYR A 88 11.24 27.03 -2.60
CA TYR A 88 11.49 28.43 -2.23
C TYR A 88 12.98 28.77 -2.32
N PRO A 89 13.35 29.93 -2.87
CA PRO A 89 12.51 30.81 -3.68
C PRO A 89 12.00 30.07 -4.94
N MET A 90 10.80 30.42 -5.43
CA MET A 90 10.25 29.80 -6.65
C MET A 90 11.03 30.30 -7.86
N ASP A 91 11.61 29.38 -8.62
CA ASP A 91 12.18 29.69 -9.93
C ASP A 91 11.03 29.70 -10.97
N MET A 92 10.88 30.78 -11.72
CA MET A 92 9.71 31.08 -12.56
C MET A 92 9.52 30.18 -13.80
N ASN A 93 10.28 29.07 -13.93
CA ASN A 93 10.49 28.37 -15.21
C ASN A 93 10.14 26.86 -15.21
N GLU A 94 9.37 26.31 -14.27
CA GLU A 94 9.13 24.85 -14.27
C GLU A 94 7.65 24.42 -14.10
N ASP A 95 7.21 23.60 -15.07
CA ASP A 95 5.93 22.91 -15.12
C ASP A 95 5.71 21.91 -13.97
N ASN A 96 4.43 21.58 -13.77
CA ASN A 96 3.88 20.78 -12.68
C ASN A 96 4.11 19.27 -12.87
N ASP A 97 5.26 18.76 -12.42
CA ASP A 97 5.42 17.32 -12.31
C ASP A 97 4.96 16.76 -10.94
N LYS A 98 4.39 15.55 -11.02
CA LYS A 98 3.75 14.80 -9.93
C LYS A 98 4.66 13.66 -9.46
N TYR A 99 4.94 13.53 -8.17
CA TYR A 99 5.75 12.41 -7.65
C TYR A 99 5.28 11.92 -6.28
N SER A 100 5.76 10.76 -5.80
CA SER A 100 5.36 10.04 -4.56
C SER A 100 6.47 9.91 -3.50
N ASP A 101 6.26 10.34 -2.25
CA ASP A 101 7.09 10.35 -1.00
C ASP A 101 7.81 11.65 -0.64
N VAL A 102 7.19 12.59 0.10
CA VAL A 102 7.75 13.93 0.35
C VAL A 102 8.67 14.03 1.57
N GLN A 103 9.89 14.47 1.34
CA GLN A 103 10.80 15.04 2.32
C GLN A 103 11.02 16.53 2.02
N VAL A 104 10.74 17.42 2.96
CA VAL A 104 11.00 18.87 2.80
C VAL A 104 12.13 19.29 3.72
N TYR A 105 13.13 20.00 3.20
CA TYR A 105 14.25 20.49 4.00
C TYR A 105 14.75 21.85 3.52
N ALA A 106 15.30 22.63 4.46
CA ALA A 106 16.03 23.85 4.14
C ALA A 106 17.53 23.55 3.96
N SER A 107 18.10 23.97 2.84
CA SER A 107 19.52 23.80 2.50
C SER A 107 19.98 24.91 1.54
N GLU A 108 21.28 25.09 1.39
CA GLU A 108 21.86 25.99 0.38
C GLU A 108 21.94 25.34 -1.00
N THR A 109 22.15 24.01 -1.04
CA THR A 109 22.22 23.21 -2.27
C THR A 109 21.34 21.96 -2.20
N PRO A 110 20.85 21.44 -3.35
CA PRO A 110 19.93 20.30 -3.38
C PRO A 110 20.58 18.97 -2.93
N GLN A 111 21.90 18.85 -3.03
CA GLN A 111 22.64 17.61 -2.72
C GLN A 111 23.27 17.58 -1.32
N CYS A 112 23.09 18.63 -0.51
CA CYS A 112 23.74 18.74 0.79
C CYS A 112 23.22 17.71 1.83
N THR A 113 24.09 17.35 2.78
CA THR A 113 23.74 16.53 3.94
C THR A 113 22.71 17.27 4.81
N ILE A 114 21.52 16.66 4.91
CA ILE A 114 20.36 17.29 5.53
C ILE A 114 20.52 17.34 7.05
N GLY A 115 20.58 18.54 7.63
CA GLY A 115 20.47 18.72 9.07
C GLY A 115 19.10 18.30 9.58
N LYS A 116 19.03 17.27 10.45
CA LYS A 116 17.77 16.73 11.02
C LYS A 116 16.86 17.79 11.66
N ARG A 117 17.43 18.93 12.10
CA ARG A 117 16.71 20.03 12.76
C ARG A 117 15.79 20.84 11.82
N ASN A 118 16.19 21.03 10.56
CA ASN A 118 15.47 21.83 9.56
C ASN A 118 14.86 20.96 8.45
N ALA A 119 14.44 19.75 8.80
CA ALA A 119 13.89 18.79 7.86
C ALA A 119 12.59 18.18 8.39
N VAL A 120 11.66 17.95 7.47
CA VAL A 120 10.37 17.29 7.70
C VAL A 120 10.31 16.09 6.77
N ASN A 121 10.23 14.89 7.35
CA ASN A 121 10.08 13.64 6.60
C ASN A 121 8.65 13.13 6.74
N LEU A 122 7.95 12.97 5.62
CA LEU A 122 6.60 12.40 5.57
C LEU A 122 6.68 11.10 4.77
N VAL A 123 6.04 10.05 5.27
CA VAL A 123 5.98 8.76 4.58
C VAL A 123 4.54 8.56 4.13
N ILE A 124 4.33 8.63 2.83
CA ILE A 124 3.04 8.39 2.20
C ILE A 124 3.04 7.00 1.57
N ARG A 125 1.89 6.53 1.10
CA ARG A 125 1.78 5.21 0.47
C ARG A 125 1.35 5.38 -0.97
N ARG A 126 2.00 4.66 -1.87
CA ARG A 126 1.50 4.44 -3.23
C ARG A 126 0.65 3.17 -3.21
N LEU A 127 -0.64 3.30 -3.47
CA LEU A 127 -1.60 2.20 -3.54
C LEU A 127 -1.97 1.98 -5.01
N THR A 128 -1.80 0.76 -5.50
CA THR A 128 -2.23 0.41 -6.86
C THR A 128 -3.72 0.12 -6.88
N LEU A 129 -4.43 0.76 -7.79
CA LEU A 129 -5.85 0.51 -8.03
C LEU A 129 -6.04 -0.71 -8.94
N ALA A 130 -7.20 -1.34 -8.79
CA ALA A 130 -7.64 -2.46 -9.61
C ALA A 130 -7.87 -2.00 -11.06
N ILE A 131 -6.99 -2.40 -11.99
CA ILE A 131 -7.17 -2.18 -13.44
C ILE A 131 -6.97 -3.51 -14.18
N PRO A 132 -7.95 -3.98 -14.98
CA PRO A 132 -9.26 -3.35 -15.23
C PRO A 132 -10.08 -3.18 -13.95
N LYS A 133 -11.12 -2.33 -13.97
CA LYS A 133 -12.11 -2.30 -12.88
C LYS A 133 -12.54 -3.74 -12.59
N PRO A 134 -13.02 -4.09 -11.38
CA PRO A 134 -13.56 -5.41 -11.14
C PRO A 134 -14.77 -5.60 -12.08
N ASP A 135 -14.49 -6.00 -13.30
CA ASP A 135 -15.43 -6.43 -14.31
C ASP A 135 -15.89 -7.80 -13.84
N ASP A 136 -17.18 -8.09 -14.01
CA ASP A 136 -17.81 -9.36 -13.64
C ASP A 136 -17.40 -10.50 -14.62
N ASN A 137 -16.12 -10.53 -15.00
CA ASN A 137 -15.56 -11.60 -15.79
C ASN A 137 -15.37 -12.80 -14.87
N VAL A 138 -16.27 -13.76 -15.04
CA VAL A 138 -16.27 -15.01 -14.30
C VAL A 138 -14.96 -15.77 -14.61
N TYR A 139 -14.10 -15.90 -13.60
CA TYR A 139 -12.91 -16.72 -13.69
C TYR A 139 -13.28 -18.18 -13.47
N THR A 140 -13.16 -19.00 -14.52
CA THR A 140 -13.40 -20.45 -14.45
C THR A 140 -12.08 -21.18 -14.68
N LYS A 141 -11.74 -22.10 -13.77
CA LYS A 141 -10.59 -22.99 -13.91
C LYS A 141 -11.01 -24.43 -13.72
N GLU A 142 -10.64 -25.25 -14.70
CA GLU A 142 -10.96 -26.68 -14.73
C GLU A 142 -9.68 -27.50 -14.63
N ILE A 143 -9.73 -28.58 -13.86
CA ILE A 143 -8.67 -29.57 -13.78
C ILE A 143 -9.29 -30.95 -13.99
N ILE A 144 -8.77 -31.64 -14.99
CA ILE A 144 -9.04 -33.06 -15.22
C ILE A 144 -7.79 -33.81 -14.78
N ARG A 145 -7.95 -34.71 -13.80
CA ARG A 145 -6.84 -35.52 -13.29
C ARG A 145 -7.12 -37.01 -13.51
N PRO A 146 -6.39 -37.66 -14.42
CA PRO A 146 -6.42 -39.12 -14.52
C PRO A 146 -5.55 -39.75 -13.42
N PHE A 147 -5.98 -40.90 -12.91
CA PHE A 147 -5.22 -41.68 -11.93
C PHE A 147 -4.52 -42.87 -12.60
N HIS A 148 -3.31 -43.20 -12.14
CA HIS A 148 -2.49 -44.22 -12.81
C HIS A 148 -2.95 -45.66 -12.50
N PHE A 149 -3.59 -45.87 -11.35
CA PHE A 149 -3.99 -47.20 -10.86
C PHE A 149 -5.50 -47.33 -10.62
N HIS A 150 -6.26 -46.29 -10.96
CA HIS A 150 -7.72 -46.27 -10.84
C HIS A 150 -8.32 -45.92 -12.19
N LEU A 151 -9.38 -46.64 -12.56
CA LEU A 151 -10.14 -46.35 -13.76
C LEU A 151 -10.95 -45.06 -13.53
N GLY A 152 -11.00 -44.23 -14.57
CA GLY A 152 -11.70 -42.94 -14.55
C GLY A 152 -10.80 -41.76 -14.20
N GLN A 153 -11.41 -40.58 -14.17
CA GLN A 153 -10.76 -39.29 -13.98
C GLN A 153 -11.54 -38.48 -12.94
N LEU A 154 -10.85 -37.58 -12.25
CA LEU A 154 -11.46 -36.60 -11.37
C LEU A 154 -11.49 -35.26 -12.10
N HIS A 155 -12.70 -34.74 -12.33
CA HIS A 155 -12.92 -33.43 -12.91
C HIS A 155 -13.32 -32.46 -11.79
N ILE A 156 -12.57 -31.38 -11.65
CA ILE A 156 -12.82 -30.33 -10.67
C ILE A 156 -12.87 -29.00 -11.41
N THR A 157 -14.00 -28.30 -11.29
CA THR A 157 -14.21 -26.96 -11.85
C THR A 157 -14.40 -25.97 -10.72
N ALA A 158 -13.57 -24.94 -10.67
CA ALA A 158 -13.70 -23.80 -9.77
C ALA A 158 -14.15 -22.56 -10.54
N ILE A 159 -15.20 -21.92 -10.02
CA ILE A 159 -15.81 -20.73 -10.61
C ILE A 159 -15.76 -19.61 -9.57
N LEU A 160 -15.13 -18.50 -9.94
CA LEU A 160 -15.14 -17.25 -9.20
C LEU A 160 -15.87 -16.19 -10.04
N PRO A 161 -16.73 -15.36 -9.45
CA PRO A 161 -17.46 -14.33 -10.20
C PRO A 161 -16.57 -13.17 -10.66
N LYS A 162 -15.47 -12.91 -9.93
CA LYS A 162 -14.51 -11.84 -10.21
C LYS A 162 -13.09 -12.39 -10.11
N ASP A 163 -12.18 -11.77 -10.84
CA ASP A 163 -10.73 -11.96 -10.78
C ASP A 163 -10.05 -11.00 -9.78
N VAL A 164 -10.64 -9.83 -9.58
CA VAL A 164 -10.18 -8.79 -8.66
C VAL A 164 -11.13 -8.63 -7.47
N TYR A 165 -10.58 -8.67 -6.26
CA TYR A 165 -11.32 -8.42 -5.01
C TYR A 165 -10.68 -7.31 -4.19
N TYR A 166 -11.51 -6.60 -3.43
CA TYR A 166 -11.02 -5.63 -2.47
C TYR A 166 -10.61 -6.28 -1.15
N HIS A 167 -9.65 -5.68 -0.45
CA HIS A 167 -9.31 -6.10 0.91
C HIS A 167 -10.53 -6.05 1.83
N GLY A 168 -10.85 -7.18 2.45
CA GLY A 168 -12.01 -7.33 3.34
C GLY A 168 -13.30 -7.78 2.65
N GLU A 169 -13.33 -7.88 1.32
CA GLU A 169 -14.43 -8.49 0.58
C GLU A 169 -14.40 -10.02 0.74
N SER A 170 -15.57 -10.64 0.92
CA SER A 170 -15.69 -12.10 0.93
C SER A 170 -15.60 -12.63 -0.50
N ILE A 171 -14.83 -13.70 -0.70
CA ILE A 171 -14.59 -14.30 -2.02
C ILE A 171 -15.51 -15.53 -2.16
N PRO A 172 -16.64 -15.45 -2.87
CA PRO A 172 -17.50 -16.59 -3.12
C PRO A 172 -16.86 -17.54 -4.14
N LEU A 173 -16.60 -18.78 -3.72
CA LEU A 173 -16.03 -19.83 -4.57
C LEU A 173 -17.08 -20.92 -4.83
N LYS A 174 -17.45 -21.14 -6.09
CA LYS A 174 -18.30 -22.27 -6.49
C LYS A 174 -17.44 -23.39 -7.04
N LEU A 175 -17.50 -24.56 -6.39
CA LEU A 175 -16.77 -25.76 -6.78
C LEU A 175 -17.72 -26.83 -7.31
N LEU A 176 -17.42 -27.37 -8.49
CA LEU A 176 -18.08 -28.53 -9.08
C LEU A 176 -17.05 -29.67 -9.12
N ILE A 177 -17.42 -30.83 -8.60
CA ILE A 177 -16.54 -32.00 -8.51
C ILE A 177 -17.28 -33.17 -9.12
N ASP A 178 -16.86 -33.58 -10.31
CA ASP A 178 -17.36 -34.77 -11.00
C ASP A 178 -16.32 -35.88 -10.86
N ASN A 179 -16.62 -36.84 -9.98
CA ASN A 179 -15.74 -37.97 -9.72
C ASN A 179 -16.19 -39.20 -10.51
N GLU A 180 -15.62 -39.36 -11.70
CA GLU A 180 -15.79 -40.57 -12.52
C GLU A 180 -14.78 -41.67 -12.13
N SER A 181 -13.93 -41.42 -11.13
CA SER A 181 -12.89 -42.36 -10.71
C SER A 181 -13.36 -43.31 -9.62
N SER A 182 -12.70 -44.46 -9.51
CA SER A 182 -12.94 -45.41 -8.40
C SER A 182 -12.34 -44.96 -7.05
N ASN A 183 -11.68 -43.80 -6.99
CA ASN A 183 -11.15 -43.23 -5.77
C ASN A 183 -12.18 -42.39 -5.02
N ILE A 184 -12.18 -42.47 -3.69
CA ILE A 184 -13.06 -41.66 -2.84
C ILE A 184 -12.33 -40.37 -2.44
N VAL A 185 -12.98 -39.21 -2.66
CA VAL A 185 -12.52 -37.92 -2.16
C VAL A 185 -12.79 -37.83 -0.65
N ARG A 186 -11.74 -37.90 0.17
CA ARG A 186 -11.88 -37.94 1.65
C ARG A 186 -11.98 -36.56 2.31
N ARG A 187 -11.22 -35.59 1.80
CA ARG A 187 -11.15 -34.24 2.36
C ARG A 187 -10.87 -33.24 1.26
N LEU A 188 -11.60 -32.14 1.28
CA LEU A 188 -11.35 -30.97 0.45
C LEU A 188 -10.76 -29.87 1.35
N ASN A 189 -9.60 -29.34 0.99
CA ASN A 189 -8.97 -28.22 1.70
C ASN A 189 -8.86 -27.03 0.73
N ILE A 190 -9.52 -25.92 1.06
CA ILE A 190 -9.53 -24.70 0.26
C ILE A 190 -8.67 -23.67 0.99
N GLN A 191 -7.57 -23.24 0.38
CA GLN A 191 -6.67 -22.26 0.96
C GLN A 191 -6.31 -21.19 -0.08
N ILE A 192 -6.44 -19.92 0.29
CA ILE A 192 -5.89 -18.79 -0.47
C ILE A 192 -4.37 -18.82 -0.25
N ARG A 193 -3.63 -19.35 -1.23
CA ARG A 193 -2.21 -19.68 -1.04
C ARG A 193 -1.31 -18.54 -1.52
N ILE A 194 -0.62 -17.87 -0.59
CA ILE A 194 0.62 -17.15 -0.90
C ILE A 194 1.74 -18.18 -0.72
N LYS A 195 2.32 -18.64 -1.84
CA LYS A 195 3.31 -19.71 -1.82
C LYS A 195 4.69 -19.20 -1.37
N ALA A 196 5.15 -19.74 -0.25
CA ALA A 196 6.55 -20.09 -0.02
C ALA A 196 6.56 -21.58 0.36
N VAL A 197 7.39 -22.37 -0.32
CA VAL A 197 7.34 -23.84 -0.27
C VAL A 197 8.49 -24.39 0.57
N THR A 198 8.15 -25.20 1.57
CA THR A 198 9.05 -26.18 2.19
C THR A 198 8.33 -27.53 2.28
N GLY A 199 9.02 -28.61 1.86
CA GLY A 199 8.69 -29.99 2.25
C GLY A 199 7.92 -30.87 1.24
N PHE A 200 8.33 -32.13 1.16
CA PHE A 200 8.10 -33.15 0.12
C PHE A 200 7.04 -34.21 0.53
N GLY A 201 6.35 -34.85 -0.43
CA GLY A 201 5.92 -36.26 -0.29
C GLY A 201 4.49 -36.69 -0.64
N GLY A 202 3.51 -35.79 -0.80
CA GLY A 202 2.13 -36.15 -1.19
C GLY A 202 1.79 -35.76 -2.64
N ARG A 203 1.16 -36.64 -3.42
CA ARG A 203 0.56 -36.27 -4.73
C ARG A 203 -0.88 -35.81 -4.53
N ASP A 204 -1.02 -34.60 -4.00
CA ASP A 204 -2.32 -33.93 -3.91
C ASP A 204 -2.74 -33.42 -5.30
N VAL A 205 -4.04 -33.49 -5.61
CA VAL A 205 -4.61 -32.75 -6.74
C VAL A 205 -4.79 -31.31 -6.28
N GLN A 206 -3.94 -30.41 -6.78
CA GLN A 206 -3.93 -29.00 -6.39
C GLN A 206 -4.35 -28.12 -7.57
N MET A 207 -5.21 -27.15 -7.29
CA MET A 207 -5.63 -26.12 -8.22
C MET A 207 -5.20 -24.75 -7.69
N GLU A 208 -4.51 -23.98 -8.52
CA GLU A 208 -4.12 -22.61 -8.17
C GLU A 208 -5.00 -21.61 -8.89
N ILE A 209 -5.67 -20.76 -8.13
CA ILE A 209 -6.52 -19.72 -8.69
C ILE A 209 -5.79 -18.40 -8.45
N PRO A 210 -5.31 -17.72 -9.51
CA PRO A 210 -4.74 -16.40 -9.36
C PRO A 210 -5.85 -15.43 -8.97
N ILE A 211 -5.70 -14.75 -7.84
CA ILE A 211 -6.61 -13.71 -7.39
C ILE A 211 -5.79 -12.43 -7.24
N ILE A 212 -6.31 -11.32 -7.74
CA ILE A 212 -5.72 -9.99 -7.54
C ILE A 212 -6.45 -9.32 -6.38
N LEU A 213 -5.69 -8.95 -5.34
CA LEU A 213 -6.21 -8.20 -4.20
C LEU A 213 -5.79 -6.74 -4.32
N CYS A 214 -6.76 -5.84 -4.30
CA CYS A 214 -6.52 -4.40 -4.47
C CYS A 214 -7.15 -3.57 -3.35
N HIS A 215 -6.68 -2.33 -3.24
CA HIS A 215 -7.31 -1.34 -2.38
C HIS A 215 -8.51 -0.70 -3.08
N ALA A 216 -9.62 -0.54 -2.36
CA ALA A 216 -10.76 0.23 -2.85
C ALA A 216 -10.44 1.73 -2.80
N ARG A 217 -10.80 2.47 -3.85
CA ARG A 217 -10.79 3.93 -3.81
C ARG A 217 -11.97 4.37 -2.96
N GLN A 218 -11.72 4.78 -1.72
CA GLN A 218 -12.70 5.55 -0.98
C GLN A 218 -12.82 6.89 -1.71
N GLN A 219 -13.92 7.10 -2.43
CA GLN A 219 -14.28 8.42 -2.92
C GLN A 219 -14.55 9.30 -1.70
N GLN A 220 -13.49 9.89 -1.15
CA GLN A 220 -13.66 11.18 -0.51
C GLN A 220 -14.03 12.10 -1.65
N GLU A 221 -15.34 12.38 -1.81
CA GLU A 221 -15.77 13.45 -2.68
C GLU A 221 -14.86 14.64 -2.41
N ILE A 222 -14.21 15.16 -3.44
CA ILE A 222 -13.33 16.33 -3.31
C ILE A 222 -14.27 17.51 -3.08
N ILE A 223 -14.79 17.60 -1.87
CA ILE A 223 -15.57 18.75 -1.42
C ILE A 223 -14.52 19.83 -1.25
N LYS A 224 -14.62 20.85 -2.10
CA LYS A 224 -13.82 22.06 -1.93
C LYS A 224 -14.29 22.66 -0.60
N ALA A 225 -13.37 22.76 0.36
CA ALA A 225 -13.65 23.54 1.55
C ALA A 225 -13.83 24.99 1.09
N GLU A 226 -15.03 25.53 1.23
CA GLU A 226 -15.34 26.91 0.87
C GLU A 226 -14.88 27.85 1.99
N GLU A 227 -14.93 27.38 3.24
CA GLU A 227 -14.55 28.14 4.43
C GLU A 227 -13.40 27.48 5.22
N ALA A 228 -12.66 28.28 5.99
CA ALA A 228 -11.56 27.79 6.81
C ALA A 228 -12.02 26.86 7.95
N ASP A 229 -13.25 27.02 8.42
CA ASP A 229 -13.86 26.23 9.51
C ASP A 229 -14.23 24.80 9.09
N ASP A 230 -14.22 24.51 7.78
CA ASP A 230 -14.42 23.18 7.22
C ASP A 230 -13.13 22.34 7.22
N LEU A 231 -11.97 22.94 7.53
CA LEU A 231 -10.68 22.24 7.56
C LEU A 231 -10.36 21.71 8.95
N ILE A 232 -10.23 20.39 9.08
CA ILE A 232 -9.68 19.75 10.27
C ILE A 232 -8.20 19.51 10.05
N ILE A 233 -7.34 20.14 10.85
CA ILE A 233 -5.89 19.91 10.79
C ILE A 233 -5.52 18.76 11.73
N GLU A 234 -5.14 17.63 11.15
CA GLU A 234 -4.68 16.45 11.88
C GLU A 234 -3.15 16.38 11.91
N GLU A 235 -2.57 15.83 12.97
CA GLU A 235 -1.15 15.51 12.97
C GLU A 235 -0.87 14.37 11.98
N PHE A 236 0.24 14.46 11.24
CA PHE A 236 0.74 13.36 10.40
C PHE A 236 1.33 12.25 11.29
N LYS A 237 0.47 11.53 12.00
CA LYS A 237 0.78 10.33 12.76
C LYS A 237 -0.13 9.20 12.30
N ARG A 238 0.42 7.99 12.20
CA ARG A 238 -0.39 6.82 11.90
C ARG A 238 -0.98 6.30 13.22
N PRO A 239 -2.29 6.00 13.27
CA PRO A 239 -2.82 5.24 14.38
C PRO A 239 -2.06 3.91 14.43
N ALA A 240 -1.60 3.53 15.62
CA ALA A 240 -0.96 2.23 15.81
C ALA A 240 -1.94 1.14 15.34
N ALA A 241 -1.44 0.16 14.60
CA ALA A 241 -2.25 -1.01 14.24
C ALA A 241 -2.76 -1.61 15.55
N LYS A 242 -4.09 -1.67 15.73
CA LYS A 242 -4.68 -2.46 16.80
C LYS A 242 -4.23 -3.88 16.54
N GLN A 243 -3.34 -4.42 17.37
CA GLN A 243 -3.03 -5.84 17.37
C GLN A 243 -4.38 -6.57 17.49
N HIS A 244 -4.79 -7.19 16.40
CA HIS A 244 -6.04 -7.92 16.33
C HIS A 244 -5.99 -9.01 17.39
N GLN A 245 -6.96 -9.00 18.31
CA GLN A 245 -7.14 -10.00 19.37
C GLN A 245 -7.54 -11.39 18.83
N THR A 246 -7.18 -11.74 17.59
CA THR A 246 -7.63 -12.95 16.91
C THR A 246 -6.99 -14.23 17.46
N THR A 247 -5.93 -14.13 18.26
CA THR A 247 -5.29 -15.32 18.84
C THR A 247 -6.12 -16.00 19.94
N LYS A 248 -7.15 -15.35 20.50
CA LYS A 248 -7.98 -15.94 21.57
C LYS A 248 -9.27 -16.63 21.11
N GLU A 249 -9.70 -16.42 19.87
CA GLU A 249 -10.91 -17.08 19.34
C GLU A 249 -10.60 -18.39 18.60
N LEU A 250 -9.40 -18.52 18.01
CA LEU A 250 -8.96 -19.77 17.40
C LEU A 250 -8.70 -20.87 18.45
N GLU A 251 -8.18 -20.53 19.63
CA GLU A 251 -7.95 -21.51 20.71
C GLU A 251 -9.25 -22.04 21.36
N LYS A 252 -10.40 -21.38 21.15
CA LYS A 252 -11.70 -21.85 21.65
C LYS A 252 -12.43 -22.82 20.71
N MET A 253 -12.03 -22.90 19.44
CA MET A 253 -12.63 -23.83 18.47
C MET A 253 -11.94 -25.19 18.44
N ASP A 254 -10.72 -25.31 18.97
CA ASP A 254 -9.98 -26.58 19.06
C ASP A 254 -10.29 -27.39 20.35
N SER A 255 -11.34 -27.01 21.09
CA SER A 255 -11.77 -27.68 22.33
C SER A 255 -13.25 -28.03 22.34
N TYR A 256 -13.76 -28.62 21.26
CA TYR A 256 -15.00 -29.42 21.26
C TYR A 256 -14.93 -30.58 20.26
#